data_AF-G7EB51-F1
#
_entry.id   AF-G7EB51-F1
#
_cell.length_a   1.000
_cell.length_b   1.000
_cell.length_c   1.000
_cell.angle_alpha   90.00
_cell.angle_beta   90.00
_cell.angle_gamma   90.00
#
_symmetry.space_group_name_H-M   'P 1'
#
loop_
_entity.id
_entity.type
_entity.pdbx_description
1 polymer ?
#
loop_
_entity_poly.entity_id
_entity_poly.type
_entity_poly.pdbx_seq_one_letter_code
_entity_poly.pdbx_strand_id
1 'polypeptide(L)'
;MEALAGELSVLTGLDQATVRSQLVPYISTIGTRGELLDYLDGLLGPGQQQRELAVRLAAVRFSTASLNTAPSSGTPSGLIWDDDENVDRHGRGNLRFVPRQSGAAPRPAAGSSQTQARKAPRRDRARPSDARAEDGLSEPAKLELAKLRRELSIVSGTSASHTGRRCFCQGRQHALSPYVPICPGCALIVCHANSPLASCPSCQYGQLASLDVLEASKASLALQVSGLLESERLKRAQEEQQRLAEAAVIRFPGLDSITTSTPARAAATGYADRTGGVGRAVDKAYARSQAEVEHKTLSIGKSGKLTVATSRAREPSALSRPEREDPHDGLVGWSDPFDDGVRLSMD
;
A
#
# COMPACT_ATOMS: atom_id res chain seq x y z
N MET A 1 29.97 -8.38 -29.48
CA MET A 1 28.80 -8.82 -28.68
C MET A 1 28.55 -10.33 -28.79
N GLU A 2 28.65 -10.95 -29.97
CA GLU A 2 28.38 -12.39 -30.11
C GLU A 2 29.33 -13.31 -29.33
N ALA A 3 30.62 -12.98 -29.26
CA ALA A 3 31.60 -13.73 -28.45
C ALA A 3 31.24 -13.71 -26.96
N LEU A 4 30.75 -12.58 -26.45
CA LEU A 4 30.36 -12.40 -25.04
C LEU A 4 29.11 -13.21 -24.68
N ALA A 5 28.20 -13.45 -25.62
CA ALA A 5 27.05 -14.32 -25.39
C ALA A 5 27.46 -15.76 -25.11
N GLY A 6 28.57 -16.23 -25.71
CA GLY A 6 29.16 -17.54 -25.39
C GLY A 6 29.68 -17.59 -23.95
N GLU A 7 30.47 -16.60 -23.52
CA GLU A 7 30.98 -16.57 -22.15
C GLU A 7 29.85 -16.47 -21.10
N LEU A 8 28.81 -15.67 -21.38
CA LEU A 8 27.62 -15.58 -20.52
C LEU A 8 26.89 -16.92 -20.40
N SER A 9 26.71 -17.65 -21.51
CA SER A 9 26.07 -18.98 -21.47
C SER A 9 26.81 -19.99 -20.59
N VAL A 10 28.15 -19.95 -20.59
CA VAL A 10 28.98 -20.83 -19.75
C VAL A 10 28.84 -20.50 -18.27
N LEU A 11 28.81 -19.21 -17.91
CA LEU A 11 28.73 -18.80 -16.50
C LEU A 11 27.32 -18.92 -15.92
N THR A 12 26.27 -18.64 -16.70
CA THR A 12 24.89 -18.72 -16.20
C THR A 12 24.28 -20.11 -16.32
N GLY A 13 24.91 -21.02 -17.08
CA GLY A 13 24.35 -22.32 -17.42
C GLY A 13 23.12 -22.24 -18.34
N LEU A 14 22.88 -21.09 -18.97
CA LEU A 14 21.79 -20.88 -19.92
C LEU A 14 22.27 -21.20 -21.33
N ASP A 15 21.39 -21.68 -22.19
CA ASP A 15 21.74 -21.89 -23.59
C ASP A 15 22.02 -20.56 -24.32
N GLN A 16 22.88 -20.62 -25.34
CA GLN A 16 23.32 -19.43 -26.05
C GLN A 16 22.16 -18.72 -26.78
N ALA A 17 21.10 -19.44 -27.17
CA ALA A 17 19.95 -18.84 -27.85
C ALA A 17 19.09 -18.02 -26.86
N THR A 18 18.89 -18.50 -25.64
CA THR A 18 18.21 -17.78 -24.55
C THR A 18 19.00 -16.54 -24.13
N VAL A 19 20.32 -16.66 -23.95
CA VAL A 19 21.17 -15.50 -23.63
C VAL A 19 21.05 -14.42 -24.71
N ARG A 20 21.09 -14.82 -26.00
CA ARG A 20 20.99 -13.87 -27.12
C ARG A 20 19.60 -13.25 -27.27
N SER A 21 18.54 -14.02 -27.08
CA SER A 21 17.17 -13.55 -27.30
C SER A 21 16.60 -12.76 -26.12
N GLN A 22 17.03 -13.06 -24.89
CA GLN A 22 16.47 -12.48 -23.68
C GLN A 22 17.42 -11.51 -22.98
N LEU A 23 18.67 -11.94 -22.72
CA LEU A 23 19.61 -11.13 -21.92
C LEU A 23 20.24 -10.00 -22.74
N VAL A 24 20.66 -10.26 -23.98
CA VAL A 24 21.33 -9.24 -24.79
C VAL A 24 20.45 -8.00 -25.06
N PRO A 25 19.15 -8.12 -25.44
CA PRO A 25 18.28 -6.97 -25.61
C PRO A 25 18.09 -6.19 -24.30
N TYR A 26 17.91 -6.89 -23.17
CA TYR A 26 17.76 -6.22 -21.88
C TYR A 26 19.04 -5.47 -21.48
N ILE A 27 20.20 -6.12 -21.58
CA ILE A 27 21.50 -5.48 -21.38
C ILE A 27 21.64 -4.27 -22.30
N SER A 28 21.16 -4.33 -23.55
CA SER A 28 21.14 -3.22 -24.52
C SER A 28 20.30 -2.00 -24.08
N THR A 29 19.34 -2.17 -23.17
CA THR A 29 18.53 -1.05 -22.65
C THR A 29 19.19 -0.29 -21.50
N ILE A 30 20.19 -0.88 -20.83
CA ILE A 30 20.84 -0.26 -19.67
C ILE A 30 21.75 0.90 -20.12
N GLY A 31 21.45 2.10 -19.62
CA GLY A 31 22.07 3.35 -20.08
C GLY A 31 23.37 3.69 -19.37
N THR A 32 23.55 3.26 -18.11
CA THR A 32 24.71 3.63 -17.31
C THR A 32 25.61 2.44 -17.01
N ARG A 33 26.91 2.72 -16.80
CA ARG A 33 27.90 1.69 -16.46
C ARG A 33 27.62 1.07 -15.09
N GLY A 34 27.17 1.87 -14.13
CA GLY A 34 26.85 1.40 -12.77
C GLY A 34 25.69 0.41 -12.78
N GLU A 35 24.56 0.78 -13.38
CA GLU A 35 23.38 -0.09 -13.48
C GLU A 35 23.68 -1.44 -14.16
N LEU A 36 24.56 -1.43 -15.17
CA LEU A 36 24.94 -2.66 -15.85
C LEU A 36 25.75 -3.59 -14.94
N LEU A 37 26.68 -3.04 -14.15
CA LEU A 37 27.47 -3.82 -13.22
C LEU A 37 26.60 -4.37 -12.08
N ASP A 38 25.71 -3.55 -11.52
CA ASP A 38 24.79 -3.98 -10.46
C ASP A 38 23.85 -5.11 -10.93
N TYR A 39 23.34 -5.01 -12.16
CA TYR A 39 22.50 -6.05 -12.77
C TYR A 39 23.28 -7.36 -12.98
N LEU A 40 24.50 -7.27 -13.52
CA LEU A 40 25.34 -8.45 -13.77
C LEU A 40 25.82 -9.10 -12.46
N ASP A 41 26.12 -8.31 -11.42
CA ASP A 41 26.47 -8.83 -10.09
C ASP A 41 25.29 -9.59 -9.47
N GLY A 42 24.05 -9.11 -9.65
CA GLY A 42 22.85 -9.81 -9.20
C GLY A 42 22.56 -11.11 -9.97
N LEU A 43 22.86 -11.14 -11.27
CA LEU A 43 22.62 -12.31 -12.13
C LEU A 43 23.69 -13.40 -11.99
N LEU A 44 24.96 -13.01 -11.87
CA LEU A 44 26.11 -13.92 -11.88
C LEU A 44 26.56 -14.32 -10.47
N GLY A 45 26.20 -13.54 -9.44
CA GLY A 45 26.60 -13.76 -8.06
C GLY A 45 28.05 -13.33 -7.74
N PRO A 46 28.49 -13.50 -6.48
CA PRO A 46 29.80 -13.06 -6.04
C PRO A 46 30.90 -14.03 -6.48
N GLY A 47 31.62 -13.70 -7.56
CA GLY A 47 32.83 -14.41 -7.97
C GLY A 47 33.77 -13.55 -8.81
N GLN A 48 35.07 -13.84 -8.77
CA GLN A 48 36.07 -13.01 -9.46
C GLN A 48 35.95 -13.09 -10.98
N GLN A 49 35.74 -14.28 -11.54
CA GLN A 49 35.59 -14.46 -13.00
C GLN A 49 34.35 -13.73 -13.53
N GLN A 50 33.26 -13.74 -12.76
CA GLN A 50 32.01 -13.04 -13.04
C GLN A 50 32.23 -11.53 -13.09
N ARG A 51 32.94 -10.98 -12.09
CA ARG A 51 33.26 -9.54 -12.04
C ARG A 51 34.17 -9.11 -13.17
N GLU A 52 35.19 -9.88 -13.50
CA GLU A 52 36.07 -9.59 -14.64
C GLU A 52 35.29 -9.60 -15.96
N LEU A 53 34.37 -10.55 -16.14
CA LEU A 53 33.48 -10.54 -17.30
C LEU A 53 32.58 -9.30 -17.31
N ALA A 54 31.96 -8.96 -16.17
CA ALA A 54 31.09 -7.79 -16.07
C ALA A 54 31.83 -6.49 -16.42
N VAL A 55 33.07 -6.32 -15.92
CA VAL A 55 33.92 -5.17 -16.23
C VAL A 55 34.31 -5.15 -17.71
N ARG A 56 34.68 -6.29 -18.30
CA ARG A 56 35.00 -6.39 -19.74
C ARG A 56 33.79 -6.09 -20.61
N LEU A 57 32.61 -6.58 -20.25
CA LEU A 57 31.37 -6.34 -20.99
C LEU A 57 30.94 -4.88 -20.91
N ALA A 58 31.03 -4.28 -19.72
CA ALA A 58 30.83 -2.84 -19.53
C ALA A 58 31.84 -2.02 -20.35
N ALA A 59 33.11 -2.41 -20.37
CA ALA A 59 34.12 -1.75 -21.19
C ALA A 59 33.76 -1.83 -22.68
N VAL A 60 33.48 -3.01 -23.23
CA VAL A 60 33.12 -3.17 -24.66
C VAL A 60 31.90 -2.33 -25.04
N ARG A 61 30.89 -2.27 -24.16
CA ARG A 61 29.66 -1.53 -24.41
C ARG A 61 29.85 -0.01 -24.37
N PHE A 62 30.56 0.49 -23.36
CA PHE A 62 30.71 1.92 -23.13
C PHE A 62 32.01 2.50 -23.71
N SER A 63 32.87 1.69 -24.35
CA SER A 63 34.13 2.12 -25.00
C SER A 63 33.90 2.95 -26.28
N THR A 64 32.68 3.02 -26.81
CA THR A 64 32.38 3.72 -28.07
C THR A 64 32.32 5.24 -27.98
N ALA A 65 32.49 5.85 -26.80
CA ALA A 65 32.37 7.30 -26.64
C ALA A 65 33.67 8.10 -26.90
N SER A 66 34.80 7.47 -27.23
CA SER A 66 36.11 8.17 -27.25
C SER A 66 36.81 8.25 -28.63
N LEU A 67 36.13 8.00 -29.74
CA LEU A 67 36.76 8.04 -31.08
C LEU A 67 36.22 9.09 -32.07
N ASN A 68 35.30 9.98 -31.68
CA ASN A 68 34.78 11.03 -32.58
C ASN A 68 35.04 12.49 -32.14
N THR A 69 35.88 12.72 -31.12
CA THR A 69 36.37 14.08 -30.85
C THR A 69 37.71 14.27 -31.56
N ALA A 70 37.63 14.78 -32.78
CA ALA A 70 38.79 15.28 -33.51
C ALA A 70 39.63 16.24 -32.64
N PRO A 71 40.96 16.15 -32.66
CA PRO A 71 41.82 17.07 -31.94
C PRO A 71 41.75 18.44 -32.63
N SER A 72 40.99 19.38 -32.06
CA SER A 72 41.24 20.80 -32.32
C SER A 72 42.51 21.17 -31.56
N SER A 73 43.55 21.45 -32.33
CA SER A 73 44.81 22.02 -31.90
C SER A 73 44.57 23.34 -31.15
N GLY A 74 44.48 23.26 -29.83
CA GLY A 74 44.46 24.39 -28.91
C GLY A 74 45.61 24.25 -27.91
N THR A 75 46.65 25.04 -28.13
CA THR A 75 47.91 25.12 -27.39
C THR A 75 47.72 25.24 -25.87
N PRO A 76 48.42 24.46 -25.02
CA PRO A 76 48.41 24.65 -23.58
C PRO A 76 49.46 25.69 -23.17
N SER A 77 49.01 26.88 -22.78
CA SER A 77 49.80 27.76 -21.92
C SER A 77 49.67 27.26 -20.48
N GLY A 78 50.82 26.84 -19.93
CA GLY A 78 50.92 26.20 -18.63
C GLY A 78 50.58 27.08 -17.45
N LEU A 79 50.12 26.42 -16.40
CA LEU A 79 50.24 26.80 -15.00
C LEU A 79 50.56 25.48 -14.30
N ILE A 80 51.85 25.19 -14.10
CA ILE A 80 52.60 25.52 -12.89
C ILE A 80 51.97 24.81 -11.68
N TRP A 81 52.63 23.71 -11.32
CA TRP A 81 52.53 23.08 -10.03
C TRP A 81 53.37 23.94 -9.07
N ASP A 82 52.73 24.61 -8.13
CA ASP A 82 53.40 25.13 -6.93
C ASP A 82 52.79 24.40 -5.73
N ASP A 83 53.59 23.47 -5.21
CA ASP A 83 53.71 23.18 -3.79
C ASP A 83 54.11 24.47 -3.04
N ASP A 84 53.38 24.83 -1.98
CA ASP A 84 53.90 25.44 -0.74
C ASP A 84 52.69 25.65 0.21
N GLU A 85 52.61 24.90 1.30
CA GLU A 85 53.07 25.31 2.63
C GLU A 85 52.33 26.53 3.22
N ASN A 86 51.72 26.27 4.39
CA ASN A 86 51.84 27.09 5.59
C ASN A 86 51.34 28.56 5.54
N VAL A 87 50.31 28.86 6.34
CA VAL A 87 50.36 29.92 7.38
C VAL A 87 49.01 30.01 8.10
N ASP A 88 49.10 29.91 9.43
CA ASP A 88 48.16 30.38 10.42
C ASP A 88 47.39 31.65 10.02
N ARG A 89 46.07 31.65 10.24
CA ARG A 89 45.44 32.84 10.86
C ARG A 89 44.09 32.55 11.48
N HIS A 90 44.06 32.82 12.77
CA HIS A 90 42.89 32.99 13.61
C HIS A 90 41.80 33.84 12.95
N GLY A 91 40.61 33.25 12.79
CA GLY A 91 39.37 33.96 12.51
C GLY A 91 38.32 33.66 13.58
N ARG A 92 38.50 34.19 14.80
CA ARG A 92 37.45 34.23 15.83
C ARG A 92 36.33 35.16 15.35
N GLY A 93 35.32 34.60 14.70
CA GLY A 93 34.04 35.26 14.44
C GLY A 93 33.24 35.39 15.73
N ASN A 94 33.35 36.55 16.36
CA ASN A 94 32.70 36.94 17.60
C ASN A 94 31.17 37.04 17.39
N LEU A 95 30.43 36.01 17.81
CA LEU A 95 28.97 36.03 17.91
C LEU A 95 28.55 37.06 18.97
N ARG A 96 28.21 38.27 18.52
CA ARG A 96 27.52 39.26 19.37
C ARG A 96 26.10 38.75 19.64
N PHE A 97 25.93 38.19 20.82
CA PHE A 97 24.66 37.98 21.51
C PHE A 97 23.96 39.34 21.66
N VAL A 98 22.85 39.54 20.94
CA VAL A 98 21.95 40.68 21.18
C VAL A 98 20.90 40.22 22.18
N PRO A 99 20.87 40.75 23.42
CA PRO A 99 19.79 40.45 24.35
C PRO A 99 18.50 41.09 23.85
N ARG A 100 17.52 40.25 23.49
CA ARG A 100 16.17 40.68 23.11
C ARG A 100 15.49 41.22 24.38
N GLN A 101 15.45 42.54 24.47
CA GLN A 101 14.80 43.28 25.54
C GLN A 101 13.31 42.93 25.61
N SER A 102 12.90 42.58 26.82
CA SER A 102 11.53 42.45 27.30
C SER A 102 10.84 43.81 27.31
N GLY A 103 10.09 44.10 26.24
CA GLY A 103 9.14 45.20 26.17
C GLY A 103 7.77 44.75 26.69
N ALA A 104 7.45 45.13 27.93
CA ALA A 104 6.10 45.12 28.47
C ALA A 104 5.30 46.32 27.93
N ALA A 105 4.10 46.08 27.40
CA ALA A 105 3.05 47.09 27.14
C ALA A 105 1.68 46.37 26.96
N PRO A 106 0.53 47.06 27.04
CA PRO A 106 -0.44 46.86 28.11
C PRO A 106 -1.69 46.07 27.70
N ARG A 107 -2.38 45.57 28.74
CA ARG A 107 -3.76 45.06 28.69
C ARG A 107 -4.72 46.14 28.15
N PRO A 108 -5.61 45.81 27.20
CA PRO A 108 -6.89 46.51 27.08
C PRO A 108 -7.98 45.76 27.86
N ALA A 109 -8.83 46.58 28.46
CA ALA A 109 -9.88 46.22 29.39
C ALA A 109 -11.08 45.52 28.72
N ALA A 110 -11.94 45.03 29.60
CA ALA A 110 -13.22 44.41 29.34
C ALA A 110 -14.11 45.22 28.37
N GLY A 111 -14.78 44.49 27.49
CA GLY A 111 -15.86 44.97 26.65
C GLY A 111 -16.87 43.85 26.44
N SER A 112 -17.87 43.80 27.31
CA SER A 112 -19.09 43.02 27.12
C SER A 112 -19.83 43.49 25.88
N SER A 113 -20.19 42.58 24.97
CA SER A 113 -21.28 42.80 24.02
C SER A 113 -21.86 41.47 23.57
N GLN A 114 -23.04 41.18 24.11
CA GLN A 114 -24.02 40.25 23.56
C GLN A 114 -24.25 40.57 22.09
N THR A 115 -23.99 39.61 21.19
CA THR A 115 -24.65 39.56 19.88
C THR A 115 -25.04 38.12 19.55
N GLN A 116 -26.32 37.87 19.84
CA GLN A 116 -27.28 37.10 19.05
C GLN A 116 -26.77 35.92 18.23
N ALA A 117 -27.14 34.74 18.71
CA ALA A 117 -27.18 33.48 18.01
C ALA A 117 -27.82 33.60 16.61
N ARG A 118 -26.99 33.61 15.57
CA ARG A 118 -27.41 33.24 14.22
C ARG A 118 -27.12 31.75 14.03
N LYS A 119 -28.18 30.94 14.00
CA LYS A 119 -28.18 29.55 13.52
C LYS A 119 -27.60 29.54 12.11
N ALA A 120 -26.32 29.20 11.97
CA ALA A 120 -25.75 28.86 10.68
C ALA A 120 -26.38 27.55 10.18
N PRO A 121 -26.75 27.45 8.89
CA PRO A 121 -27.26 26.21 8.33
C PRO A 121 -26.19 25.13 8.46
N ARG A 122 -26.60 23.98 9.00
CA ARG A 122 -25.78 22.78 9.11
C ARG A 122 -25.22 22.47 7.73
N ARG A 123 -23.91 22.70 7.55
CA ARG A 123 -23.15 22.11 6.45
C ARG A 123 -23.31 20.61 6.58
N ASP A 124 -24.09 20.01 5.68
CA ASP A 124 -24.03 18.60 5.40
C ASP A 124 -22.57 18.27 5.08
N ARG A 125 -21.86 17.76 6.09
CA ARG A 125 -20.52 17.21 5.93
C ARG A 125 -20.68 16.10 4.90
N ALA A 126 -20.27 16.39 3.67
CA ALA A 126 -20.08 15.39 2.63
C ALA A 126 -19.32 14.24 3.25
N ARG A 127 -20.05 13.15 3.49
CA ARG A 127 -19.49 11.91 4.03
C ARG A 127 -18.56 11.40 2.94
N PRO A 128 -17.25 11.22 3.21
CA PRO A 128 -16.29 10.86 2.18
C PRO A 128 -16.75 9.58 1.49
N SER A 129 -16.95 9.68 0.18
CA SER A 129 -17.41 8.60 -0.71
C SER A 129 -16.51 7.36 -0.65
N ASP A 130 -15.27 7.53 -0.19
CA ASP A 130 -14.25 6.50 -0.16
C ASP A 130 -14.52 5.43 0.90
N ALA A 131 -15.27 5.76 1.96
CA ALA A 131 -15.59 4.80 3.02
C ALA A 131 -16.46 3.63 2.54
N ARG A 132 -17.25 3.80 1.47
CA ARG A 132 -18.11 2.73 0.93
C ARG A 132 -17.36 1.75 0.03
N ALA A 133 -16.23 2.14 -0.54
CA ALA A 133 -15.45 1.26 -1.42
C ALA A 133 -14.72 0.16 -0.62
N GLU A 134 -14.52 0.36 0.69
CA GLU A 134 -13.68 -0.49 1.52
C GLU A 134 -14.46 -1.62 2.22
N ASP A 135 -15.79 -1.50 2.33
CA ASP A 135 -16.63 -2.44 3.07
C ASP A 135 -16.61 -3.87 2.49
N GLY A 136 -16.26 -4.03 1.21
CA GLY A 136 -16.16 -5.35 0.59
C GLY A 136 -14.79 -6.03 0.68
N LEU A 137 -13.74 -5.34 1.14
CA LEU A 137 -12.37 -5.88 1.12
C LEU A 137 -12.25 -7.08 2.07
N SER A 138 -11.42 -8.06 1.68
CA SER A 138 -11.04 -9.11 2.61
C SER A 138 -10.40 -8.48 3.86
N GLU A 139 -10.67 -9.01 5.05
CA GLU A 139 -10.04 -8.55 6.30
C GLU A 139 -8.51 -8.45 6.22
N PRO A 140 -7.76 -9.42 5.63
CA PRO A 140 -6.32 -9.26 5.47
C PRO A 140 -5.96 -8.09 4.54
N ALA A 141 -6.68 -7.88 3.43
CA ALA A 141 -6.43 -6.76 2.54
C ALA A 141 -6.70 -5.41 3.23
N LYS A 142 -7.75 -5.30 4.06
CA LYS A 142 -8.01 -4.07 4.85
C LYS A 142 -6.85 -3.74 5.78
N LEU A 143 -6.29 -4.75 6.45
CA LEU A 143 -5.17 -4.57 7.35
C LEU A 143 -3.91 -4.09 6.60
N GLU A 144 -3.62 -4.69 5.45
CA GLU A 144 -2.49 -4.28 4.60
C GLU A 144 -2.68 -2.87 4.03
N LEU A 145 -3.87 -2.54 3.54
CA LEU A 145 -4.19 -1.21 3.03
C LEU A 145 -4.05 -0.14 4.11
N ALA A 146 -4.52 -0.43 5.33
CA ALA A 146 -4.36 0.45 6.48
C ALA A 146 -2.88 0.65 6.85
N LYS A 147 -2.05 -0.40 6.75
CA LYS A 147 -0.60 -0.32 6.95
C LYS A 147 0.06 0.56 5.89
N LEU A 148 -0.19 0.33 4.60
CA LEU A 148 0.38 1.12 3.51
C LEU A 148 -0.05 2.59 3.58
N ARG A 149 -1.32 2.87 3.88
CA ARG A 149 -1.81 4.25 4.06
C ARG A 149 -1.15 4.93 5.25
N ARG A 150 -0.89 4.21 6.34
CA ARG A 150 -0.14 4.75 7.48
C ARG A 150 1.27 5.13 7.05
N GLU A 151 1.97 4.26 6.33
CA GLU A 151 3.31 4.55 5.81
C GLU A 151 3.31 5.75 4.86
N LEU A 152 2.34 5.81 3.94
CA LEU A 152 2.18 6.93 3.00
C LEU A 152 1.89 8.25 3.73
N SER A 153 1.14 8.22 4.84
CA SER A 153 0.88 9.40 5.68
C SER A 153 2.14 9.91 6.39
N ILE A 154 3.04 9.01 6.80
CA ILE A 154 4.32 9.34 7.44
C ILE A 154 5.27 10.01 6.43
N VAL A 155 5.35 9.44 5.23
CA VAL A 155 6.20 9.96 4.14
C VAL A 155 5.65 11.27 3.55
N SER A 156 4.33 11.43 3.54
CA SER A 156 3.68 12.65 3.03
C SER A 156 3.63 13.79 4.03
N GLY A 157 3.92 13.54 5.31
CA GLY A 157 3.84 14.55 6.37
C GLY A 157 2.41 15.01 6.68
N THR A 158 1.39 14.29 6.18
CA THR A 158 -0.03 14.61 6.41
C THR A 158 -0.54 14.08 7.74
N SER A 159 0.22 13.23 8.42
CA SER A 159 -0.16 12.69 9.72
C SER A 159 -0.14 13.79 10.79
N ALA A 160 -1.33 14.28 11.17
CA ALA A 160 -1.52 15.24 12.26
C ALA A 160 -1.00 14.73 13.63
N SER A 161 -0.75 13.42 13.76
CA SER A 161 -0.29 12.77 15.00
C SER A 161 1.21 13.02 15.31
N HIS A 162 2.03 13.34 14.31
CA HIS A 162 3.49 13.43 14.47
C HIS A 162 4.03 14.86 14.61
N THR A 163 3.15 15.86 14.75
CA THR A 163 3.56 17.25 14.97
C THR A 163 4.22 17.39 16.35
N GLY A 164 5.52 17.11 16.44
CA GLY A 164 6.40 17.61 17.51
C GLY A 164 7.21 16.58 18.29
N ARG A 165 6.98 15.27 18.16
CA ARG A 165 7.77 14.29 18.93
C ARG A 165 9.02 13.86 18.15
N ARG A 166 10.12 14.55 18.43
CA ARG A 166 11.48 14.12 18.06
C ARG A 166 11.88 12.94 18.95
N CYS A 167 12.23 11.80 18.35
CA CYS A 167 12.65 10.62 19.09
C CYS A 167 14.18 10.48 19.06
N PHE A 168 14.79 10.33 20.24
CA PHE A 168 16.24 10.17 20.40
C PHE A 168 16.64 8.73 20.78
N CYS A 169 15.79 7.73 20.51
CA CYS A 169 16.06 6.36 20.93
C CYS A 169 17.18 5.64 20.15
N GLN A 170 17.74 6.27 19.11
CA GLN A 170 18.81 5.70 18.26
C GLN A 170 18.48 4.31 17.72
N GLY A 171 17.20 4.01 17.47
CA GLY A 171 16.75 2.69 17.00
C GLY A 171 16.60 1.62 18.09
N ARG A 172 16.83 1.94 19.38
CA ARG A 172 16.73 0.95 20.47
C ARG A 172 15.30 0.61 20.89
N GLN A 173 14.39 1.59 20.78
CA GLN A 173 12.98 1.42 21.17
C GLN A 173 12.04 1.28 19.97
N HIS A 174 12.44 1.81 18.82
CA HIS A 174 11.64 1.81 17.60
C HIS A 174 12.51 1.28 16.47
N ALA A 175 11.90 0.59 15.51
CA ALA A 175 12.60 0.15 14.31
C ALA A 175 13.29 1.33 13.60
N LEU A 176 14.41 1.04 12.94
CA LEU A 176 15.13 2.03 12.13
C LEU A 176 14.22 2.59 11.04
N SER A 177 14.43 3.86 10.70
CA SER A 177 13.71 4.47 9.57
C SER A 177 14.12 3.75 8.28
N PRO A 178 13.17 3.22 7.49
CA PRO A 178 13.50 2.53 6.23
C PRO A 178 13.98 3.49 5.14
N TYR A 179 13.69 4.79 5.29
CA TYR A 179 14.04 5.81 4.30
C TYR A 179 15.41 6.42 4.56
N VAL A 180 15.74 6.68 5.83
CA VAL A 180 16.99 7.35 6.24
C VAL A 180 17.39 6.81 7.61
N PRO A 181 18.17 5.72 7.67
CA PRO A 181 18.58 5.14 8.95
C PRO A 181 19.64 5.99 9.68
N ILE A 182 20.37 6.85 8.96
CA ILE A 182 21.46 7.67 9.49
C ILE A 182 21.33 9.09 8.97
N CYS A 183 21.39 10.09 9.85
CA CYS A 183 21.39 11.49 9.47
C CYS A 183 22.67 11.85 8.70
N PRO A 184 22.60 12.43 7.49
CA PRO A 184 23.79 12.79 6.71
C PRO A 184 24.63 13.90 7.37
N GLY A 185 24.02 14.79 8.16
CA GLY A 185 24.75 15.89 8.81
C GLY A 185 25.56 15.51 10.06
N CYS A 186 25.07 14.61 10.92
CA CYS A 186 25.74 14.26 12.19
C CYS A 186 25.82 12.77 12.50
N ALA A 187 25.47 11.91 11.53
CA ALA A 187 25.45 10.45 11.68
C ALA A 187 24.55 9.90 12.80
N LEU A 188 23.58 10.69 13.31
CA LEU A 188 22.60 10.19 14.27
C LEU A 188 21.77 9.06 13.64
N ILE A 189 21.67 7.92 14.33
CA ILE A 189 20.80 6.81 13.94
C ILE A 189 19.33 7.24 14.14
N VAL A 190 18.55 7.21 13.07
CA VAL A 190 17.16 7.69 13.05
C VAL A 190 16.19 6.51 13.03
N CYS A 191 15.26 6.49 13.98
CA CYS A 191 14.18 5.52 14.01
C CYS A 191 12.92 6.00 13.27
N HIS A 192 11.99 5.07 12.99
CA HIS A 192 10.75 5.31 12.25
C HIS A 192 9.82 6.36 12.89
N ALA A 193 9.98 6.66 14.18
CA ALA A 193 9.20 7.71 14.86
C ALA A 193 9.60 9.13 14.41
N ASN A 194 10.77 9.31 13.81
CA ASN A 194 11.19 10.58 13.24
C ASN A 194 10.75 10.65 11.77
N SER A 195 9.92 11.64 11.43
CA SER A 195 9.49 11.85 10.04
C SER A 195 10.69 12.16 9.15
N PRO A 196 10.79 11.57 7.95
CA PRO A 196 11.91 11.84 7.04
C PRO A 196 11.89 13.28 6.47
N LEU A 197 10.74 13.96 6.57
CA LEU A 197 10.57 15.39 6.21
C LEU A 197 10.98 16.35 7.34
N ALA A 198 11.17 15.86 8.57
CA ALA A 198 11.51 16.69 9.70
C ALA A 198 13.02 16.95 9.80
N SER A 199 13.39 18.09 10.39
CA SER A 199 14.78 18.41 10.71
C SER A 199 15.40 17.42 11.68
N CYS A 200 16.67 17.07 11.46
CA CYS A 200 17.44 16.24 12.40
C CYS A 200 17.36 16.81 13.83
N PRO A 201 17.05 15.98 14.83
CA PRO A 201 16.88 16.46 16.19
C PRO A 201 18.20 16.79 16.90
N SER A 202 19.34 16.31 16.39
CA SER A 202 20.68 16.57 16.95
C SER A 202 21.35 17.80 16.34
N CYS A 203 21.49 17.86 15.02
CA CYS A 203 22.23 18.94 14.34
C CYS A 203 21.34 19.93 13.58
N GLN A 204 20.02 19.74 13.60
CA GLN A 204 19.07 20.55 12.83
C GLN A 204 19.34 20.55 11.32
N TYR A 205 20.09 19.57 10.82
CA TYR A 205 20.18 19.28 9.39
C TYR A 205 18.77 19.21 8.82
N GLY A 206 18.56 19.81 7.64
CA GLY A 206 17.26 20.08 7.03
C GLY A 206 16.42 18.82 6.79
N GLN A 207 16.07 18.51 5.55
CA GLN A 207 15.32 17.28 5.28
C GLN A 207 16.25 16.07 5.47
N LEU A 208 15.84 15.12 6.31
CA LEU A 208 16.63 13.91 6.57
C LEU A 208 16.77 13.07 5.30
N ALA A 209 15.69 13.01 4.49
CA ALA A 209 15.69 12.34 3.20
C ALA A 209 15.80 13.34 2.05
N SER A 210 16.46 12.96 0.96
CA SER A 210 16.39 13.71 -0.29
C SER A 210 14.96 13.65 -0.86
N LEU A 211 14.56 14.71 -1.57
CA LEU A 211 13.24 14.80 -2.20
C LEU A 211 13.03 13.65 -3.19
N ASP A 212 14.04 13.29 -3.99
CA ASP A 212 13.94 12.20 -4.97
C ASP A 212 13.64 10.84 -4.32
N VAL A 213 14.31 10.52 -3.20
CA VAL A 213 14.08 9.27 -2.45
C VAL A 213 12.67 9.26 -1.84
N LEU A 214 12.20 10.41 -1.36
CA LEU A 214 10.84 10.56 -0.85
C LEU A 214 9.79 10.41 -1.95
N GLU A 215 10.00 10.99 -3.13
CA GLU A 215 9.07 10.86 -4.24
C GLU A 215 9.04 9.44 -4.79
N ALA A 216 10.21 8.79 -4.94
CA ALA A 216 10.29 7.39 -5.32
C ALA A 216 9.57 6.46 -4.34
N SER A 217 9.75 6.68 -3.03
CA SER A 217 9.06 5.89 -2.00
C SER A 217 7.55 6.15 -1.97
N LYS A 218 7.10 7.40 -2.14
CA LYS A 218 5.67 7.73 -2.30
C LYS A 218 5.07 7.02 -3.51
N ALA A 219 5.75 7.07 -4.65
CA ALA A 219 5.30 6.41 -5.87
C ALA A 219 5.21 4.88 -5.70
N SER A 220 6.22 4.27 -5.07
CA SER A 220 6.22 2.85 -4.75
C SER A 220 5.06 2.45 -3.84
N LEU A 221 4.82 3.18 -2.74
CA LEU A 221 3.67 2.93 -1.85
C LEU A 221 2.33 3.14 -2.56
N ALA A 222 2.21 4.14 -3.43
CA ALA A 222 1.02 4.36 -4.22
C ALA A 222 0.73 3.19 -5.19
N LEU A 223 1.77 2.67 -5.85
CA LEU A 223 1.68 1.49 -6.70
C LEU A 223 1.29 0.23 -5.92
N GLN A 224 1.81 0.04 -4.72
CA GLN A 224 1.42 -1.08 -3.86
C GLN A 224 -0.05 -0.99 -3.44
N VAL A 225 -0.52 0.22 -3.09
CA VAL A 225 -1.94 0.45 -2.76
C VAL A 225 -2.84 0.15 -3.96
N SER A 226 -2.50 0.64 -5.16
CA SER A 226 -3.30 0.36 -6.35
C SER A 226 -3.27 -1.13 -6.72
N GLY A 227 -2.10 -1.77 -6.64
CA GLY A 227 -1.92 -3.19 -6.92
C GLY A 227 -2.74 -4.09 -6.00
N LEU A 228 -2.75 -3.81 -4.69
CA LEU A 228 -3.61 -4.54 -3.75
C LEU A 228 -5.09 -4.37 -4.08
N LEU A 229 -5.53 -3.14 -4.36
CA LEU A 229 -6.93 -2.87 -4.74
C LEU A 229 -7.34 -3.58 -6.02
N GLU A 230 -6.47 -3.62 -7.03
CA GLU A 230 -6.72 -4.34 -8.29
C GLU A 230 -6.78 -5.85 -8.07
N SER A 231 -5.86 -6.41 -7.28
CA SER A 231 -5.84 -7.84 -6.95
C SER A 231 -7.12 -8.29 -6.24
N GLU A 232 -7.63 -7.48 -5.30
CA GLU A 232 -8.88 -7.75 -4.60
C GLU A 232 -10.10 -7.63 -5.52
N ARG A 233 -10.11 -6.67 -6.44
CA ARG A 233 -11.16 -6.55 -7.46
C ARG A 233 -11.21 -7.77 -8.36
N LEU A 234 -10.04 -8.26 -8.82
CA LEU A 234 -9.95 -9.46 -9.65
C LEU A 234 -10.43 -10.70 -8.90
N LYS A 235 -10.00 -10.89 -7.65
CA LYS A 235 -10.46 -12.00 -6.81
C LYS A 235 -11.99 -12.01 -6.66
N ARG A 236 -12.61 -10.86 -6.38
CA ARG A 236 -14.08 -10.79 -6.28
C ARG A 236 -14.78 -11.06 -7.60
N ALA A 237 -14.25 -10.56 -8.71
CA ALA A 237 -14.80 -10.85 -10.03
C ALA A 237 -14.74 -12.35 -10.35
N GLN A 238 -13.64 -13.02 -9.97
CA GLN A 238 -13.48 -14.47 -10.12
C GLN A 238 -14.47 -15.25 -9.23
N GLU A 239 -14.60 -14.87 -7.95
CA GLU A 239 -15.54 -15.51 -7.03
C GLU A 239 -16.98 -15.34 -7.51
N GLU A 240 -17.36 -14.15 -7.99
CA GLU A 240 -18.69 -13.92 -8.56
C GLU A 240 -18.93 -14.77 -9.82
N GLN A 241 -17.95 -14.87 -10.71
CA GLN A 241 -18.02 -15.74 -11.88
C GLN A 241 -18.17 -17.22 -11.49
N GLN A 242 -17.41 -17.68 -10.49
CA GLN A 242 -17.52 -19.03 -9.95
C GLN A 242 -18.92 -19.26 -9.36
N ARG A 243 -19.43 -18.32 -8.56
CA ARG A 243 -20.77 -18.41 -7.97
C ARG A 243 -21.87 -18.47 -9.02
N LEU A 244 -21.72 -17.71 -10.12
CA LEU A 244 -22.65 -17.76 -11.26
C LEU A 244 -22.54 -19.09 -12.02
N ALA A 245 -21.33 -19.62 -12.20
CA ALA A 245 -21.11 -20.93 -12.83
C ALA A 245 -21.70 -22.06 -12.00
N GLU A 246 -21.48 -22.08 -10.68
CA GLU A 246 -22.08 -23.05 -9.75
C GLU A 246 -23.61 -22.94 -9.74
N ALA A 247 -24.15 -21.72 -9.71
CA ALA A 247 -25.59 -21.50 -9.79
C ALA A 247 -26.16 -22.00 -11.13
N ALA A 248 -25.42 -21.88 -12.23
CA ALA A 248 -25.82 -22.42 -13.53
C ALA A 248 -25.78 -23.96 -13.58
N VAL A 249 -24.85 -24.61 -12.86
CA VAL A 249 -24.78 -26.08 -12.75
C VAL A 249 -25.93 -26.65 -11.91
N ILE A 250 -26.29 -26.00 -10.81
CA ILE A 250 -27.41 -26.43 -9.94
C ILE A 250 -28.77 -26.17 -10.62
N ARG A 251 -28.83 -25.22 -11.56
CA ARG A 251 -30.04 -24.97 -12.34
C ARG A 251 -30.27 -26.15 -13.28
N PHE A 252 -31.30 -26.95 -13.01
CA PHE A 252 -31.70 -28.09 -13.84
C PHE A 252 -31.74 -27.69 -15.32
N PRO A 253 -30.86 -28.24 -16.16
CA PRO A 253 -30.87 -27.98 -17.60
C PRO A 253 -32.16 -28.56 -18.18
N GLY A 254 -33.22 -27.76 -18.27
CA GLY A 254 -34.49 -28.19 -18.86
C GLY A 254 -35.75 -27.47 -18.38
N LEU A 255 -35.79 -26.93 -17.16
CA LEU A 255 -37.04 -26.35 -16.62
C LEU A 255 -37.38 -24.96 -17.17
N ASP A 256 -36.41 -24.23 -17.70
CA ASP A 256 -36.62 -22.88 -18.25
C ASP A 256 -37.32 -22.91 -19.63
N SER A 257 -37.41 -24.08 -20.26
CA SER A 257 -38.06 -24.25 -21.57
C SER A 257 -39.57 -24.50 -21.50
N ILE A 258 -40.12 -24.86 -20.33
CA ILE A 258 -41.53 -25.27 -20.21
C ILE A 258 -42.47 -24.13 -19.77
N THR A 259 -41.96 -23.02 -19.20
CA THR A 259 -42.82 -21.98 -18.60
C THR A 259 -43.28 -20.85 -19.54
N THR A 260 -42.93 -20.89 -20.83
CA THR A 260 -43.42 -19.89 -21.81
C THR A 260 -44.76 -20.23 -22.48
N SER A 261 -45.39 -21.36 -22.14
CA SER A 261 -46.78 -21.61 -22.55
C SER A 261 -47.74 -21.05 -21.51
N THR A 262 -47.99 -19.74 -21.61
CA THR A 262 -49.17 -19.06 -21.08
C THR A 262 -50.44 -19.88 -21.34
N PRO A 263 -51.15 -20.44 -20.34
CA PRO A 263 -52.54 -20.77 -20.52
C PRO A 263 -53.36 -19.51 -20.23
N ALA A 264 -54.18 -19.14 -21.21
CA ALA A 264 -55.21 -18.14 -21.04
C ALA A 264 -56.09 -18.49 -19.83
N ARG A 265 -56.13 -17.56 -18.87
CA ARG A 265 -57.35 -17.03 -18.22
C ARG A 265 -58.54 -18.00 -18.09
N ALA A 266 -58.68 -18.66 -16.94
CA ALA A 266 -59.96 -19.04 -16.32
C ALA A 266 -59.68 -19.37 -14.83
N ALA A 267 -60.02 -18.48 -13.89
CA ALA A 267 -61.24 -18.60 -13.08
C ALA A 267 -61.41 -19.96 -12.38
N ALA A 268 -61.04 -20.09 -11.11
CA ALA A 268 -61.67 -21.01 -10.15
C ALA A 268 -61.21 -20.75 -8.71
N THR A 269 -62.10 -20.14 -7.95
CA THR A 269 -62.45 -20.44 -6.56
C THR A 269 -61.99 -21.80 -5.99
N GLY A 270 -61.38 -21.74 -4.81
CA GLY A 270 -61.83 -22.50 -3.63
C GLY A 270 -61.20 -23.85 -3.29
N TYR A 271 -60.95 -24.00 -1.99
CA TYR A 271 -61.09 -25.20 -1.14
C TYR A 271 -59.86 -26.04 -0.72
N ALA A 272 -59.68 -26.04 0.61
CA ALA A 272 -59.22 -27.08 1.54
C ALA A 272 -57.81 -27.69 1.34
N ASP A 273 -56.88 -27.54 2.27
CA ASP A 273 -56.88 -28.07 3.66
C ASP A 273 -56.66 -29.60 3.71
N ARG A 274 -55.73 -29.99 4.60
CA ARG A 274 -55.36 -31.34 5.09
C ARG A 274 -54.39 -32.21 4.27
N THR A 275 -53.11 -32.16 4.64
CA THR A 275 -52.47 -33.12 5.58
C THR A 275 -50.94 -33.09 5.47
N GLY A 276 -50.25 -33.32 6.59
CA GLY A 276 -48.89 -33.89 6.58
C GLY A 276 -47.74 -32.93 6.76
N GLY A 277 -47.53 -32.44 7.99
CA GLY A 277 -46.46 -31.52 8.34
C GLY A 277 -45.05 -32.09 8.19
N VAL A 278 -44.25 -31.45 7.31
CA VAL A 278 -42.78 -31.35 7.42
C VAL A 278 -42.27 -29.99 6.90
N GLY A 279 -43.12 -29.18 6.23
CA GLY A 279 -42.71 -27.93 5.58
C GLY A 279 -42.44 -26.72 6.49
N ARG A 280 -42.75 -26.77 7.79
CA ARG A 280 -42.67 -25.57 8.66
C ARG A 280 -41.26 -25.14 9.06
N ALA A 281 -40.24 -25.97 8.86
CA ALA A 281 -38.86 -25.58 9.16
C ALA A 281 -38.22 -24.75 8.03
N VAL A 282 -38.58 -25.05 6.78
CA VAL A 282 -37.99 -24.39 5.60
C VAL A 282 -38.60 -22.99 5.38
N ASP A 283 -39.91 -22.85 5.58
CA ASP A 283 -40.59 -21.55 5.48
C ASP A 283 -40.14 -20.55 6.55
N LYS A 284 -39.73 -21.03 7.74
CA LYS A 284 -39.23 -20.17 8.82
C LYS A 284 -37.80 -19.67 8.56
N ALA A 285 -36.99 -20.43 7.83
CA ALA A 285 -35.67 -19.97 7.37
C ALA A 285 -35.81 -18.94 6.24
N TYR A 286 -36.76 -19.14 5.32
CA TYR A 286 -37.06 -18.19 4.24
C TYR A 286 -37.70 -16.88 4.75
N ALA A 287 -38.54 -16.95 5.79
CA ALA A 287 -39.09 -15.76 6.43
C ALA A 287 -38.04 -14.94 7.23
N ARG A 288 -36.98 -15.58 7.75
CA ARG A 288 -35.85 -14.86 8.38
C ARG A 288 -34.97 -14.18 7.35
N SER A 289 -34.70 -14.80 6.20
CA SER A 289 -33.91 -14.16 5.14
C SER A 289 -34.64 -12.98 4.49
N GLN A 290 -35.98 -13.00 4.40
CA GLN A 290 -36.75 -11.83 3.94
C GLN A 290 -36.84 -10.69 4.97
N ALA A 291 -36.66 -10.96 6.27
CA ALA A 291 -36.66 -9.91 7.29
C ALA A 291 -35.39 -9.04 7.29
N GLU A 292 -34.27 -9.53 6.73
CA GLU A 292 -33.03 -8.77 6.58
C GLU A 292 -32.91 -8.05 5.22
N VAL A 293 -33.80 -8.33 4.27
CA VAL A 293 -33.87 -7.54 3.03
C VAL A 293 -34.55 -6.21 3.37
N GLU A 294 -33.74 -5.20 3.72
CA GLU A 294 -34.16 -3.81 3.89
C GLU A 294 -34.81 -3.29 2.59
N HIS A 295 -36.11 -3.50 2.43
CA HIS A 295 -36.89 -2.95 1.32
C HIS A 295 -36.94 -1.41 1.45
N LYS A 296 -36.12 -0.73 0.64
CA LYS A 296 -36.16 0.73 0.48
C LYS A 296 -37.38 1.09 -0.36
N THR A 297 -38.48 1.40 0.32
CA THR A 297 -39.66 1.95 -0.35
C THR A 297 -39.44 3.43 -0.66
N LEU A 298 -39.44 3.75 -1.95
CA LEU A 298 -39.41 5.13 -2.44
C LEU A 298 -40.83 5.66 -2.38
N SER A 299 -41.10 6.62 -1.49
CA SER A 299 -42.39 7.32 -1.47
C SER A 299 -42.25 8.68 -2.15
N ILE A 300 -43.17 8.96 -3.08
CA ILE A 300 -43.29 10.27 -3.73
C ILE A 300 -44.31 11.08 -2.93
N GLY A 301 -43.85 12.14 -2.26
CA GLY A 301 -44.74 13.06 -1.56
C GLY A 301 -45.61 13.88 -2.51
N LYS A 302 -46.70 14.46 -2.00
CA LYS A 302 -47.65 15.28 -2.78
C LYS A 302 -47.04 16.49 -3.50
N SER A 303 -45.81 16.88 -3.14
CA SER A 303 -45.02 17.93 -3.80
C SER A 303 -44.11 17.43 -4.93
N GLY A 304 -44.23 16.15 -5.34
CA GLY A 304 -43.36 15.53 -6.34
C GLY A 304 -41.95 15.21 -5.84
N LYS A 305 -41.68 15.41 -4.54
CA LYS A 305 -40.37 15.15 -3.95
C LYS A 305 -40.27 13.67 -3.54
N LEU A 306 -39.30 12.96 -4.13
CA LEU A 306 -38.97 11.58 -3.78
C LEU A 306 -38.24 11.56 -2.42
N THR A 307 -38.81 10.85 -1.45
CA THR A 307 -38.19 10.63 -0.13
C THR A 307 -38.00 9.15 0.11
N VAL A 308 -36.74 8.74 0.35
CA VAL A 308 -36.38 7.37 0.69
C VAL A 308 -36.45 7.23 2.21
N ALA A 309 -37.48 6.57 2.72
CA ALA A 309 -37.61 6.30 4.14
C ALA A 309 -37.11 4.88 4.42
N THR A 310 -35.95 4.75 5.09
CA THR A 310 -35.50 3.47 5.65
C THR A 310 -36.08 3.31 7.04
N SER A 311 -37.19 2.58 7.17
CA SER A 311 -37.74 2.23 8.48
C SER A 311 -36.97 1.04 9.06
N ARG A 312 -36.08 1.30 10.03
CA ARG A 312 -35.55 0.24 10.89
C ARG A 312 -36.61 -0.13 11.92
N ALA A 313 -37.11 -1.36 11.87
CA ALA A 313 -37.91 -1.92 12.94
C ALA A 313 -37.06 -1.96 14.22
N ARG A 314 -37.47 -1.20 15.24
CA ARG A 314 -36.81 -1.14 16.53
C ARG A 314 -37.20 -2.40 17.31
N GLU A 315 -36.27 -3.34 17.51
CA GLU A 315 -36.48 -4.51 18.35
C GLU A 315 -36.88 -4.09 19.78
N PRO A 316 -37.87 -4.75 20.40
CA PRO A 316 -38.14 -4.58 21.82
C PRO A 316 -37.04 -5.27 22.64
N SER A 317 -36.33 -4.49 23.44
CA SER A 317 -35.40 -5.00 24.47
C SER A 317 -36.16 -5.85 25.49
N ALA A 318 -35.83 -7.13 25.57
CA ALA A 318 -36.33 -8.02 26.61
C ALA A 318 -35.23 -8.91 27.20
N LEU A 319 -35.06 -8.74 28.51
CA LEU A 319 -34.73 -9.72 29.56
C LEU A 319 -33.45 -10.58 29.47
N SER A 320 -32.54 -10.24 30.38
CA SER A 320 -31.89 -11.12 31.37
C SER A 320 -31.63 -12.59 30.98
N ARG A 321 -30.36 -12.87 30.72
CA ARG A 321 -29.74 -14.20 30.56
C ARG A 321 -29.27 -14.71 31.94
N PRO A 322 -29.62 -15.94 32.38
CA PRO A 322 -29.01 -16.56 33.54
C PRO A 322 -27.64 -17.15 33.19
N GLU A 323 -26.75 -17.14 34.20
CA GLU A 323 -25.48 -17.87 34.24
C GLU A 323 -25.70 -19.34 33.88
N ARG A 324 -24.84 -19.85 33.00
CA ARG A 324 -24.64 -21.27 32.78
C ARG A 324 -23.14 -21.50 32.82
N GLU A 325 -22.68 -22.01 33.96
CA GLU A 325 -21.41 -22.69 34.09
C GLU A 325 -21.48 -23.95 33.21
N ASP A 326 -20.49 -24.14 32.34
CA ASP A 326 -20.20 -25.46 31.77
C ASP A 326 -18.69 -25.76 31.97
N PRO A 327 -18.35 -26.89 32.63
CA PRO A 327 -16.98 -27.29 32.90
C PRO A 327 -16.36 -28.11 31.75
N HIS A 328 -15.03 -27.98 31.63
CA HIS A 328 -14.07 -28.99 31.18
C HIS A 328 -14.02 -29.47 29.71
N ASP A 329 -12.77 -29.43 29.22
CA ASP A 329 -12.09 -30.43 28.41
C ASP A 329 -12.57 -30.72 26.98
N GLY A 330 -11.84 -30.13 26.04
CA GLY A 330 -11.75 -30.62 24.67
C GLY A 330 -10.42 -30.16 24.05
N LEU A 331 -9.37 -30.96 24.23
CA LEU A 331 -8.13 -30.87 23.46
C LEU A 331 -8.47 -30.77 21.96
N VAL A 332 -8.23 -29.61 21.36
CA VAL A 332 -8.19 -29.50 19.91
C VAL A 332 -6.74 -29.77 19.50
N GLY A 333 -6.51 -30.95 18.95
CA GLY A 333 -5.25 -31.31 18.33
C GLY A 333 -4.92 -30.33 17.22
N TRP A 334 -3.75 -29.70 17.32
CA TRP A 334 -3.16 -28.95 16.23
C TRP A 334 -2.69 -29.96 15.20
N SER A 335 -3.54 -30.24 14.21
CA SER A 335 -3.11 -30.94 13.00
C SER A 335 -2.26 -29.96 12.19
N ASP A 336 -0.97 -30.24 12.14
CA ASP A 336 0.02 -29.52 11.34
C ASP A 336 -0.16 -29.90 9.86
N PRO A 337 -0.51 -28.97 8.96
CA PRO A 337 -0.74 -29.27 7.55
C PRO A 337 0.54 -29.40 6.71
N PHE A 338 1.73 -29.48 7.32
CA PHE A 338 3.02 -29.55 6.60
C PHE A 338 3.88 -30.79 6.91
N ASP A 339 3.28 -31.89 7.37
CA ASP A 339 3.98 -33.18 7.43
C ASP A 339 3.96 -33.87 6.05
N ASP A 340 4.67 -33.28 5.09
CA ASP A 340 4.99 -33.92 3.80
C ASP A 340 6.02 -35.02 4.05
N GLY A 341 5.52 -36.19 4.42
CA GLY A 341 6.30 -37.41 4.65
C GLY A 341 7.07 -37.88 3.42
N VAL A 342 8.21 -37.23 3.14
CA VAL A 342 9.25 -37.72 2.25
C VAL A 342 10.17 -38.64 3.07
N ARG A 343 9.70 -39.88 3.28
CA ARG A 343 10.57 -40.98 3.68
C ARG A 343 11.45 -41.34 2.47
N LEU A 344 12.68 -40.84 2.49
CA LEU A 344 13.74 -41.33 1.61
C LEU A 344 14.08 -42.77 2.03
N SER A 345 13.63 -43.73 1.22
CA SER A 345 14.19 -45.08 1.20
C SER A 345 15.62 -44.97 0.67
N MET A 346 16.60 -45.27 1.52
CA MET A 346 17.96 -45.61 1.09
C MET A 346 17.99 -47.10 0.80
N ASP A 347 18.20 -47.44 -0.47
CA ASP A 347 18.85 -48.67 -0.94
C ASP A 347 20.17 -48.25 -1.61
#